data_AF-A0A920F6H1-F1
#
_entry.id   AF-A0A920F6H1-F1
#
_cell.length_a   1.000
_cell.length_b   1.000
_cell.length_c   1.000
_cell.angle_alpha   90.00
_cell.angle_beta   90.00
_cell.angle_gamma   90.00
#
_symmetry.space_group_name_H-M   'P 1'
#
loop_
_entity.id
_entity.type
_entity.pdbx_description
1 polymer ?
#
loop_
_entity_poly.entity_id
_entity_poly.type
_entity_poly.pdbx_seq_one_letter_code
_entity_poly.pdbx_strand_id
1 'polypeptide(L)'
;MPHQGVDPVVVGSHIVLALQTITSRNMDPQKSLVISVTQFHAGEAFNIIPDEIILRGTCRVLDPQIQETLPERLGRIVDGVASTFGAKADLVYHKGYPATVNSNKLQSFVLK
;
A
#
# COMPACT_ATOMS: atom_id res chain seq x y z
N MET A 1 -5.63 -2.61 30.31
CA MET A 1 -4.88 -3.89 30.22
C MET A 1 -4.82 -4.33 28.76
N PRO A 2 -3.73 -4.93 28.25
CA PRO A 2 -3.56 -5.19 26.80
C PRO A 2 -4.62 -6.10 26.18
N HIS A 3 -5.17 -7.05 26.95
CA HIS A 3 -6.21 -7.99 26.48
C HIS A 3 -7.61 -7.36 26.35
N GLN A 4 -7.78 -6.09 26.70
CA GLN A 4 -9.08 -5.40 26.67
C GLN A 4 -9.25 -4.50 25.44
N GLY A 5 -8.21 -4.38 24.61
CA GLY A 5 -8.22 -3.53 23.43
C GLY A 5 -7.49 -4.20 22.27
N VAL A 6 -7.66 -3.62 21.08
CA VAL A 6 -6.91 -4.00 19.88
C VAL A 6 -5.68 -3.11 19.81
N ASP A 7 -4.50 -3.68 19.64
CA ASP A 7 -3.26 -2.92 19.49
C ASP A 7 -3.08 -2.49 18.02
N PRO A 8 -3.29 -1.21 17.67
CA PRO A 8 -3.23 -0.78 16.28
C PRO A 8 -1.80 -0.79 15.73
N VAL A 9 -0.75 -0.78 16.57
CA VAL A 9 0.65 -0.93 16.13
C VAL A 9 0.89 -2.32 15.54
N VAL A 10 0.39 -3.35 16.23
CA VAL A 10 0.46 -4.73 15.76
C VAL A 10 -0.33 -4.89 14.46
N VAL A 11 -1.54 -4.36 14.41
CA VAL A 11 -2.40 -4.42 13.21
C VAL A 11 -1.73 -3.74 12.02
N GLY A 12 -1.20 -2.52 12.21
CA GLY A 12 -0.47 -1.79 11.18
C GLY A 12 0.75 -2.55 10.67
N SER A 13 1.51 -3.19 11.55
CA SER A 13 2.67 -3.98 11.16
C SER A 13 2.27 -5.15 10.26
N HIS A 14 1.18 -5.84 10.58
CA HIS A 14 0.64 -6.89 9.72
C HIS A 14 0.12 -6.35 8.39
N ILE A 15 -0.51 -5.18 8.37
CA ILE A 15 -0.93 -4.51 7.12
C ILE A 15 0.29 -4.24 6.25
N VAL A 16 1.36 -3.65 6.79
CA VAL A 16 2.60 -3.36 6.04
C VAL A 16 3.16 -4.61 5.39
N LEU A 17 3.24 -5.72 6.14
CA LEU A 17 3.72 -7.00 5.62
C LEU A 17 2.80 -7.56 4.53
N ALA A 18 1.49 -7.54 4.76
CA ALA A 18 0.50 -8.06 3.83
C ALA A 18 0.49 -7.28 2.51
N LEU A 19 0.68 -5.95 2.55
CA LEU A 19 0.79 -5.12 1.35
C LEU A 19 1.94 -5.55 0.43
N GLN A 20 3.05 -6.09 0.97
CA GLN A 20 4.17 -6.58 0.17
C GLN A 20 3.82 -7.83 -0.65
N THR A 21 2.73 -8.52 -0.32
CA THR A 21 2.25 -9.68 -1.09
C THR A 21 1.67 -9.28 -2.43
N ILE A 22 1.20 -8.03 -2.59
CA ILE A 22 0.64 -7.54 -3.84
C ILE A 22 1.71 -7.61 -4.92
N THR A 23 2.87 -6.98 -4.70
CA THR A 23 3.98 -6.95 -5.67
C THR A 23 4.64 -8.31 -5.83
N SER A 24 4.77 -9.11 -4.77
CA SER A 24 5.56 -10.35 -4.79
C SER A 24 4.80 -11.61 -5.22
N ARG A 25 3.46 -11.63 -5.11
CA ARG A 25 2.65 -12.86 -5.33
C ARG A 25 1.37 -12.66 -6.13
N ASN A 26 0.91 -11.42 -6.31
CA ASN A 26 -0.38 -11.12 -6.93
C ASN A 26 -0.26 -10.42 -8.29
N MET A 27 0.96 -10.31 -8.80
CA MET A 27 1.29 -9.53 -9.99
C MET A 27 2.18 -10.31 -10.95
N ASP A 28 1.98 -10.09 -12.25
CA ASP A 28 2.88 -10.58 -13.30
C ASP A 28 4.27 -9.96 -13.09
N PRO A 29 5.34 -10.76 -12.93
CA PRO A 29 6.69 -10.25 -12.72
C PRO A 29 7.21 -9.37 -13.86
N GLN A 30 6.60 -9.43 -15.06
CA GLN A 30 6.92 -8.55 -16.19
C GLN A 30 6.30 -7.15 -16.04
N LYS A 31 5.32 -6.99 -15.14
CA LYS A 31 4.63 -5.72 -14.89
C LYS A 31 5.26 -5.01 -13.69
N SER A 32 5.68 -3.77 -13.89
CA SER A 32 6.30 -2.98 -12.83
C SER A 32 5.23 -2.37 -11.91
N LEU A 33 5.17 -2.87 -10.66
CA LEU A 33 4.48 -2.24 -9.54
C LEU A 33 5.44 -2.15 -8.35
N VAL A 34 5.48 -0.98 -7.72
CA VAL A 34 6.16 -0.74 -6.46
C VAL A 34 5.15 -0.21 -5.45
N ILE A 35 5.10 -0.83 -4.28
CA ILE A 35 4.37 -0.32 -3.11
C ILE A 35 5.40 -0.06 -2.03
N SER A 36 5.35 1.13 -1.44
CA SER A 36 6.24 1.50 -0.35
C SER A 36 5.45 2.18 0.74
N VAL A 37 5.52 1.65 1.96
CA VAL A 37 5.07 2.34 3.17
C VAL A 37 6.26 3.11 3.70
N THR A 38 6.20 4.43 3.61
CA THR A 38 7.31 5.34 3.93
C THR A 38 7.13 6.04 5.26
N GLN A 39 5.93 6.00 5.84
CA GLN A 39 5.66 6.55 7.16
C GLN A 39 4.80 5.57 7.95
N PHE A 40 5.18 5.40 9.22
CA PHE A 40 4.45 4.63 10.22
C PHE A 40 4.46 5.47 11.49
N HIS A 41 3.33 6.11 11.81
CA HIS A 41 3.17 6.94 13.00
C HIS A 41 2.24 6.25 13.98
N ALA A 42 2.69 6.07 15.22
CA ALA A 42 1.93 5.41 16.26
C ALA A 42 2.39 5.83 17.65
N GLY A 43 1.44 6.33 18.46
CA GLY A 43 1.65 6.67 19.87
C GLY A 43 2.73 7.73 20.14
N GLU A 44 2.78 8.17 21.40
CA GLU A 44 3.78 9.12 21.89
C GLU A 44 4.52 8.60 23.13
N ALA A 45 3.95 7.64 23.84
CA ALA A 45 4.50 7.06 25.06
C ALA A 45 4.80 5.57 24.88
N PHE A 46 5.93 5.10 25.42
CA PHE A 46 6.39 3.72 25.25
C PHE A 46 5.59 2.67 26.04
N ASN A 47 4.76 3.09 26.99
CA ASN A 47 4.00 2.23 27.90
C ASN A 47 2.46 2.35 27.73
N ILE A 48 2.00 3.02 26.66
CA ILE A 48 0.59 3.23 26.36
C ILE A 48 0.32 2.69 24.96
N ILE A 49 -0.71 1.84 24.83
CA ILE A 49 -1.21 1.40 23.53
C ILE A 49 -1.95 2.60 22.92
N PRO A 50 -1.57 3.08 21.72
CA PRO A 50 -2.26 4.21 21.10
C PRO A 50 -3.65 3.81 20.61
N ASP A 51 -4.54 4.79 20.48
CA ASP A 51 -5.90 4.56 19.96
C ASP A 51 -5.90 4.37 18.43
N GLU A 52 -4.97 4.99 17.72
CA GLU A 52 -4.86 4.92 16.27
C GLU A 52 -3.40 4.93 15.79
N ILE A 53 -3.22 4.56 14.52
CA ILE A 53 -1.95 4.68 13.79
C ILE A 53 -2.21 5.29 12.42
N ILE A 54 -1.19 5.93 11.84
CA ILE A 54 -1.24 6.48 10.50
C ILE A 54 -0.12 5.89 9.66
N LEU A 55 -0.50 5.17 8.61
CA LEU A 55 0.40 4.66 7.59
C LEU A 55 0.33 5.54 6.35
N ARG A 56 1.48 5.93 5.80
CA ARG A 56 1.54 6.64 4.51
C ARG A 56 2.60 6.02 3.62
N GLY A 57 2.32 6.09 2.33
CA GLY A 57 3.13 5.41 1.35
C GLY A 57 2.84 5.86 -0.06
N THR A 58 3.53 5.24 -1.00
CA THR A 58 3.35 5.48 -2.43
C THR A 58 3.18 4.18 -3.16
N CYS A 59 2.40 4.23 -4.23
CA CYS A 59 2.28 3.16 -5.21
C CYS A 59 2.73 3.71 -6.56
N ARG A 60 3.64 3.02 -7.24
CA ARG A 60 4.09 3.36 -8.59
C ARG A 60 3.84 2.19 -9.51
N VAL A 61 3.14 2.44 -10.60
CA VAL A 61 2.74 1.42 -11.57
C VAL A 61 2.89 1.98 -12.98
N LEU A 62 3.42 1.18 -13.90
CA LEU A 62 3.56 1.56 -15.30
C LEU A 62 2.38 1.13 -16.17
N ASP A 63 1.65 0.10 -15.74
CA ASP A 63 0.51 -0.44 -16.46
C ASP A 63 -0.81 0.20 -15.99
N PRO A 64 -1.56 0.87 -16.89
CA PRO A 64 -2.83 1.49 -16.56
C PRO A 64 -3.90 0.51 -16.04
N GLN A 65 -3.94 -0.72 -16.56
CA GLN A 65 -4.94 -1.71 -16.11
C GLN A 65 -4.71 -2.10 -14.66
N ILE A 66 -3.44 -2.21 -14.27
CA ILE A 66 -3.07 -2.50 -12.89
C ILE A 66 -3.41 -1.31 -12.00
N GLN A 67 -3.16 -0.08 -12.47
CA GLN A 67 -3.50 1.15 -11.74
C GLN A 67 -5.00 1.23 -11.39
N GLU A 68 -5.90 0.79 -12.29
CA GLU A 68 -7.34 0.80 -12.01
C GLU A 68 -7.75 -0.22 -10.93
N THR A 69 -7.10 -1.39 -10.88
CA THR A 69 -7.45 -2.45 -9.92
C THR A 69 -6.71 -2.31 -8.58
N LEU A 70 -5.70 -1.46 -8.51
CA LEU A 70 -4.84 -1.33 -7.34
C LEU A 70 -5.58 -0.82 -6.07
N PRO A 71 -6.47 0.19 -6.13
CA PRO A 71 -7.19 0.67 -4.96
C PRO A 71 -8.05 -0.42 -4.31
N GLU A 72 -8.75 -1.23 -5.12
CA GLU A 72 -9.59 -2.32 -4.64
C GLU A 72 -8.75 -3.42 -3.97
N ARG A 73 -7.60 -3.77 -4.56
CA ARG A 73 -6.67 -4.76 -3.99
C ARG A 73 -6.09 -4.28 -2.66
N LEU A 74 -5.67 -3.01 -2.59
CA LEU A 74 -5.17 -2.41 -1.36
C LEU A 74 -6.26 -2.42 -0.28
N GLY A 75 -7.47 -1.96 -0.60
CA GLY A 75 -8.60 -1.93 0.33
C GLY A 75 -8.90 -3.32 0.90
N ARG A 76 -8.99 -4.33 0.04
CA ARG A 76 -9.25 -5.71 0.47
C ARG A 76 -8.22 -6.25 1.47
N ILE A 77 -6.93 -5.95 1.27
CA ILE A 77 -5.88 -6.38 2.20
C ILE A 77 -5.97 -5.59 3.51
N VAL A 78 -6.11 -4.27 3.42
CA VAL A 78 -6.21 -3.39 4.60
C VAL A 78 -7.39 -3.80 5.47
N ASP A 79 -8.58 -3.94 4.89
CA ASP A 79 -9.81 -4.32 5.59
C ASP A 79 -9.74 -5.76 6.11
N GLY A 80 -9.22 -6.69 5.30
CA GLY A 80 -9.10 -8.10 5.68
C GLY A 80 -8.14 -8.32 6.85
N VAL A 81 -6.98 -7.65 6.83
CA VAL A 81 -6.04 -7.72 7.94
C VAL A 81 -6.61 -7.03 9.17
N ALA A 82 -7.14 -5.81 9.04
CA ALA A 82 -7.71 -5.08 10.18
C ALA A 82 -8.83 -5.88 10.87
N SER A 83 -9.78 -6.42 10.09
CA SER A 83 -10.89 -7.22 10.61
C SER A 83 -10.45 -8.51 11.30
N THR A 84 -9.35 -9.14 10.84
CA THR A 84 -8.78 -10.33 11.49
C THR A 84 -8.38 -10.06 12.94
N PHE A 85 -7.94 -8.84 13.25
CA PHE A 85 -7.57 -8.41 14.60
C PHE A 85 -8.71 -7.67 15.34
N GLY A 86 -9.90 -7.58 14.76
CA GLY A 86 -11.03 -6.82 15.33
C GLY A 86 -10.86 -5.29 15.22
N ALA A 87 -9.95 -4.81 14.37
CA ALA A 87 -9.75 -3.39 14.10
C ALA A 87 -10.60 -2.91 12.92
N LYS A 88 -10.64 -1.59 12.74
CA LYS A 88 -11.09 -0.93 11.50
C LYS A 88 -9.94 -0.15 10.91
N ALA A 89 -9.89 -0.07 9.60
CA ALA A 89 -8.89 0.73 8.88
C ALA A 89 -9.58 1.46 7.73
N ASP A 90 -9.22 2.72 7.53
CA ASP A 90 -9.72 3.53 6.43
C ASP A 90 -8.60 3.78 5.42
N LEU A 91 -8.82 3.36 4.18
CA LEU A 91 -7.86 3.57 3.09
C LEU A 91 -8.22 4.81 2.28
N VAL A 92 -7.37 5.83 2.32
CA VAL A 92 -7.43 6.98 1.40
C VAL A 92 -6.42 6.77 0.27
N TYR A 93 -6.91 6.54 -0.94
CA TYR A 93 -6.08 6.37 -2.11
C TYR A 93 -6.16 7.58 -3.06
N HIS A 94 -5.02 8.20 -3.33
CA HIS A 94 -4.90 9.26 -4.33
C HIS A 94 -4.27 8.70 -5.61
N LYS A 95 -5.02 8.72 -6.72
CA LYS A 95 -4.51 8.27 -8.01
C LYS A 95 -3.46 9.28 -8.51
N GLY A 96 -2.22 8.81 -8.62
CA GLY A 96 -1.12 9.59 -9.18
C GLY A 96 -1.23 9.76 -10.71
N TYR A 97 -0.23 10.41 -11.30
CA TYR A 97 -0.17 10.66 -12.74
C TYR A 97 -0.06 9.36 -13.56
N PRO A 98 -0.66 9.32 -14.77
CA PRO A 98 -0.50 8.19 -15.67
C PRO A 98 0.97 8.04 -16.08
N ALA A 99 1.38 6.80 -16.38
CA ALA A 99 2.73 6.52 -16.84
C ALA A 99 3.03 7.28 -18.15
N THR A 100 4.20 7.90 -18.23
CA THR A 100 4.68 8.51 -19.47
C THR A 100 4.96 7.44 -20.50
N VAL A 101 4.15 7.37 -21.55
CA VAL A 101 4.33 6.44 -22.67
C VAL A 101 5.05 7.17 -23.81
N ASN A 102 6.29 6.78 -24.10
CA ASN A 102 7.02 7.30 -25.26
C ASN A 102 6.40 6.75 -26.55
N SER A 103 6.13 7.64 -27.52
CA SER A 103 5.66 7.21 -28.84
C SER A 103 6.78 6.52 -29.63
N ASN A 104 6.51 5.34 -30.21
CA ASN A 104 7.49 4.56 -30.99
C ASN A 104 8.14 5.35 -32.14
N LYS A 105 7.44 6.36 -32.70
CA LYS A 105 7.94 7.21 -33.80
C LYS A 105 9.14 8.10 -33.42
N LEU A 106 9.25 8.51 -32.15
CA LEU A 106 10.33 9.38 -31.67
C LEU A 106 11.55 8.59 -31.17
N GLN A 107 11.35 7.32 -30.81
CA GLN A 107 12.40 6.47 -30.26
C GLN A 107 13.52 6.17 -31.28
N SER A 108 13.18 6.13 -32.58
CA SER A 108 14.15 5.93 -33.67
C SER A 108 14.96 7.18 -34.03
N PHE A 109 14.58 8.37 -33.53
CA PHE A 109 15.23 9.63 -33.90
C PHE A 109 16.39 10.01 -32.96
N VAL A 110 16.44 9.43 -31.76
CA VAL A 110 17.42 9.78 -30.70
C VAL A 110 18.63 8.83 -30.69
N LEU A 111 18.58 7.69 -31.39
CA LEU A 111 19.68 6.72 -31.47
C LEU A 111 20.63 6.94 -32.67
N LYS A 112 20.93 8.20 -33.02
CA LYS A 112 21.99 8.53 -33.99
C LYS A 112 23.20 9.15 -33.30
#